data_AF-A0A450Z878-F1
#
_entry.id   AF-A0A450Z878-F1
#
_cell.length_a   1.000
_cell.length_b   1.000
_cell.length_c   1.000
_cell.angle_alpha   90.00
_cell.angle_beta   90.00
_cell.angle_gamma   90.00
#
_symmetry.space_group_name_H-M   'P 1'
#
loop_
_entity.id
_entity.type
_entity.pdbx_description
1 polymer ?
#
loop_
_entity_poly.entity_id
_entity_poly.type
_entity_poly.pdbx_seq_one_letter_code
_entity_poly.pdbx_strand_id
1 'polypeptide(L)'
;MVMCNQYYFYVVDEDFGPLFIKFSSYFPYTARICINGHEYAKRQLAIEGIEFEALDNGILSCADPVRLQQILDELDETKIEALVYKWLDRLPDPFVREDHEAGYNYRISIL
;
A
#
# COMPACT_ATOMS: atom_id res chain seq x y z
N MET A 1 -25.61 3.32 22.19
CA MET A 1 -24.89 2.51 21.19
C MET A 1 -23.58 3.22 20.90
N VAL A 2 -22.43 2.59 21.19
CA VAL A 2 -21.13 3.14 20.78
C VAL A 2 -20.97 2.83 19.29
N MET A 3 -20.87 3.85 18.45
CA MET A 3 -20.57 3.66 17.03
C MET A 3 -19.05 3.67 16.88
N CYS A 4 -18.51 2.64 16.23
CA CYS A 4 -17.10 2.60 15.85
C CYS A 4 -16.92 3.40 14.55
N ASN A 5 -16.15 4.48 14.62
CA ASN A 5 -15.82 5.25 13.43
C ASN A 5 -14.81 4.49 12.58
N GLN A 6 -14.91 4.68 11.27
CA GLN A 6 -13.98 4.14 10.29
C GLN A 6 -13.37 5.30 9.52
N TYR A 7 -12.07 5.47 9.63
CA TYR A 7 -11.34 6.53 8.94
C TYR A 7 -10.73 5.96 7.66
N TYR A 8 -10.93 6.64 6.54
CA TYR A 8 -10.41 6.24 5.24
C TYR A 8 -9.44 7.32 4.75
N PHE A 9 -8.23 6.89 4.42
CA PHE A 9 -7.22 7.71 3.78
C PHE A 9 -7.02 7.18 2.37
N TYR A 10 -7.31 8.02 1.38
CA TYR A 10 -7.01 7.77 -0.03
C TYR A 10 -5.73 8.52 -0.35
N VAL A 11 -4.69 7.79 -0.75
CA VAL A 11 -3.37 8.35 -1.00
C VAL A 11 -2.87 7.92 -2.36
N VAL A 12 -1.97 8.72 -2.93
CA VAL A 12 -1.27 8.40 -4.17
C VAL A 12 0.20 8.28 -3.82
N ASP A 13 0.68 7.04 -3.74
CA ASP A 13 2.08 6.75 -3.52
C ASP A 13 2.87 6.93 -4.82
N GLU A 14 4.13 7.35 -4.70
CA GLU A 14 5.02 7.55 -5.83
C GLU A 14 5.29 6.25 -6.59
N ASP A 15 5.51 5.15 -5.86
CA ASP A 15 5.91 3.85 -6.40
C ASP A 15 4.71 2.95 -6.69
N PHE A 16 3.68 3.02 -5.83
CA PHE A 16 2.50 2.14 -5.90
C PHE A 16 1.28 2.77 -6.56
N GLY A 17 1.27 4.09 -6.74
CA GLY A 17 0.10 4.80 -7.24
C GLY A 17 -1.04 4.85 -6.22
N PRO A 18 -2.30 4.93 -6.67
CA PRO A 18 -3.46 5.04 -5.79
C PRO A 18 -3.65 3.81 -4.88
N LEU A 19 -3.83 4.06 -3.59
CA LEU A 19 -4.16 3.04 -2.59
C LEU A 19 -5.06 3.62 -1.50
N PHE A 20 -5.65 2.76 -0.68
CA PHE A 20 -6.38 3.21 0.50
C PHE A 20 -5.91 2.53 1.79
N ILE A 21 -6.00 3.28 2.87
CA ILE A 21 -5.74 2.84 4.23
C ILE A 21 -6.99 3.14 5.06
N LYS A 22 -7.52 2.11 5.71
CA LYS A 22 -8.72 2.19 6.54
C LYS A 22 -8.38 1.85 7.99
N PHE A 23 -8.72 2.72 8.94
CA PHE A 23 -8.56 2.48 10.38
C PHE A 23 -9.90 2.37 11.11
N SER A 24 -9.96 1.47 12.09
CA SER A 24 -11.02 1.40 13.09
C SER A 24 -10.71 2.30 14.28
N SER A 25 -11.67 3.10 14.76
CA SER A 25 -11.51 3.92 15.97
C SER A 25 -11.67 3.12 17.28
N TYR A 26 -11.99 1.82 17.19
CA TYR A 26 -12.15 0.95 18.33
C TYR A 26 -10.90 0.08 18.50
N PHE A 27 -10.39 0.00 19.73
CA PHE A 27 -9.26 -0.84 20.10
C PHE A 27 -9.50 -2.30 19.65
N PRO A 28 -8.56 -2.95 18.94
CA PRO A 28 -7.14 -2.64 18.85
C PRO A 28 -6.74 -1.77 17.64
N TYR A 29 -7.60 -0.85 17.20
CA TYR A 29 -7.33 0.12 16.13
C TYR A 29 -6.87 -0.52 14.82
N THR A 30 -7.56 -1.60 14.42
CA THR A 30 -7.19 -2.38 13.24
C THR A 30 -7.14 -1.52 11.98
N ALA A 31 -6.17 -1.83 11.12
CA ALA A 31 -6.00 -1.20 9.82
C ALA A 31 -6.25 -2.21 8.69
N ARG A 32 -6.75 -1.72 7.55
CA ARG A 32 -6.74 -2.44 6.27
C ARG A 32 -6.10 -1.54 5.22
N ILE A 33 -5.10 -2.08 4.54
CA ILE A 33 -4.43 -1.43 3.43
C ILE A 33 -4.77 -2.24 2.18
N CYS A 34 -5.11 -1.54 1.10
CA CYS A 34 -5.40 -2.16 -0.17
C CYS A 34 -4.61 -1.45 -1.26
N ILE A 35 -3.77 -2.22 -1.93
CA ILE A 35 -2.93 -1.81 -3.04
C ILE A 35 -3.44 -2.42 -4.34
N ASN A 36 -3.10 -1.82 -5.48
CA ASN A 36 -3.37 -2.37 -6.80
C ASN A 36 -2.04 -2.71 -7.49
N GLY A 37 -1.78 -4.01 -7.71
CA GLY A 37 -0.56 -4.48 -8.38
C GLY A 37 -0.42 -3.96 -9.82
N HIS A 38 -1.52 -3.71 -10.52
CA HIS A 38 -1.49 -3.10 -11.86
C HIS A 38 -1.07 -1.62 -11.79
N GLU A 39 -1.56 -0.86 -10.81
CA GLU A 39 -1.13 0.53 -10.63
C GLU A 39 0.36 0.62 -10.25
N TYR A 40 0.82 -0.28 -9.38
CA TYR A 40 2.25 -0.44 -9.09
C TYR A 40 3.04 -0.73 -10.38
N ALA A 41 2.63 -1.71 -11.18
CA ALA A 41 3.32 -2.05 -12.43
C ALA A 41 3.38 -0.87 -13.41
N LYS A 42 2.26 -0.16 -13.62
CA LYS A 42 2.22 1.04 -14.48
C LYS A 42 3.16 2.14 -13.96
N ARG A 43 3.24 2.33 -12.64
CA ARG A 43 4.15 3.30 -12.02
C ARG A 43 5.61 2.93 -12.26
N GLN A 44 5.97 1.68 -12.03
CA GLN A 44 7.33 1.21 -12.25
C GLN A 44 7.74 1.29 -13.74
N LEU A 45 6.85 0.91 -14.67
CA LEU A 45 7.11 1.07 -16.10
C LEU A 45 7.31 2.54 -16.50
N ALA A 46 6.51 3.46 -15.95
CA ALA A 46 6.66 4.89 -16.19
C ALA A 46 7.97 5.45 -15.61
N ILE A 47 8.38 5.01 -14.42
CA ILE A 47 9.66 5.38 -13.80
C ILE A 47 10.84 4.88 -14.64
N GLU A 48 10.75 3.66 -15.19
CA GLU A 48 11.77 3.08 -16.06
C GLU A 48 11.74 3.62 -17.50
N GLY A 49 10.72 4.41 -17.86
CA GLY A 49 10.55 4.95 -19.20
C GLY A 49 10.22 3.88 -20.26
N ILE A 50 9.57 2.79 -19.85
CA ILE A 50 9.13 1.71 -20.75
C ILE A 50 7.75 2.07 -21.29
N GLU A 51 7.60 2.09 -22.62
CA GLU A 51 6.33 2.37 -23.29
C GLU A 51 5.30 1.27 -23.02
N PHE A 52 4.09 1.65 -22.63
CA PHE A 52 2.97 0.73 -22.41
C PHE A 52 1.62 1.43 -22.67
N GLU A 53 0.60 0.63 -22.96
CA GLU A 53 -0.78 1.09 -23.09
C GLU A 53 -1.58 0.62 -21.87
N ALA A 54 -2.11 1.57 -21.10
CA ALA A 54 -2.83 1.30 -19.87
C ALA A 54 -4.30 0.91 -20.11
N LEU A 55 -4.82 -0.02 -19.30
CA LEU A 55 -6.25 -0.20 -19.05
C LEU A 55 -6.59 0.28 -17.64
N ASP A 56 -7.86 0.45 -17.31
CA ASP A 56 -8.27 0.85 -15.94
C ASP A 56 -7.71 -0.09 -14.86
N ASN A 57 -7.76 -1.41 -15.09
CA ASN A 57 -7.25 -2.42 -14.16
C ASN A 57 -6.33 -3.44 -14.86
N GLY A 58 -5.39 -2.96 -15.67
CA GLY A 58 -4.43 -3.80 -16.36
C GLY A 58 -3.54 -3.03 -17.33
N ILE A 59 -2.80 -3.78 -18.13
CA ILE A 59 -1.93 -3.28 -19.19
C ILE A 59 -2.36 -3.97 -20.49
N LEU A 60 -2.69 -3.19 -21.52
CA LEU A 60 -3.11 -3.69 -22.82
C LEU A 60 -1.91 -4.15 -23.66
N SER A 61 -0.85 -3.34 -23.68
CA SER A 61 0.40 -3.65 -24.37
C SER A 61 1.60 -3.07 -23.62
N CYS A 62 2.77 -3.70 -23.72
CA CYS A 62 4.02 -3.25 -23.11
C CYS A 62 5.17 -3.49 -24.08
N ALA A 63 6.08 -2.53 -24.23
CA ALA A 63 7.27 -2.65 -25.06
C ALA A 63 8.26 -3.70 -24.53
N ASP A 64 8.26 -3.94 -23.22
CA ASP A 64 9.04 -5.01 -22.57
C ASP A 64 8.16 -5.84 -21.61
N PRO A 65 7.47 -6.88 -22.13
CA PRO A 65 6.65 -7.77 -21.31
C PRO A 65 7.46 -8.61 -20.31
N VAL A 66 8.73 -8.88 -20.59
CA VAL A 66 9.60 -9.64 -19.68
C VAL A 66 9.93 -8.80 -18.47
N ARG A 67 10.27 -7.52 -18.66
CA ARG A 67 10.50 -6.60 -17.56
C ARG A 67 9.23 -6.33 -16.76
N LEU A 68 8.07 -6.19 -17.41
CA LEU A 68 6.78 -6.10 -16.71
C LEU A 68 6.55 -7.29 -15.77
N GLN A 69 6.80 -8.52 -16.25
CA GLN A 69 6.68 -9.71 -15.40
C GLN A 69 7.65 -9.67 -14.22
N GLN A 70 8.91 -9.27 -14.44
CA GLN A 70 9.89 -9.12 -13.37
C GLN A 70 9.47 -8.08 -12.31
N ILE A 71 8.93 -6.93 -12.73
CA ILE A 71 8.41 -5.91 -11.81
C ILE A 71 7.33 -6.50 -10.90
N LEU A 72 6.41 -7.30 -11.46
CA LEU A 72 5.35 -7.97 -10.71
C LEU A 72 5.89 -9.10 -9.83
N ASP A 73 6.88 -9.86 -10.29
CA ASP A 73 7.54 -10.91 -9.49
C ASP A 73 8.34 -10.32 -8.32
N GLU A 74 8.86 -9.10 -8.48
CA GLU A 74 9.55 -8.34 -7.44
C GLU A 74 8.59 -7.70 -6.42
N LEU A 75 7.27 -7.69 -6.67
CA LEU A 75 6.27 -7.21 -5.72
C LEU A 75 6.06 -8.24 -4.60
N ASP A 76 6.92 -8.18 -3.60
CA ASP A 76 6.98 -9.11 -2.49
C ASP A 76 6.49 -8.52 -1.15
N GLU A 77 6.48 -9.37 -0.11
CA GLU A 77 6.13 -8.98 1.26
C GLU A 77 7.01 -7.83 1.76
N THR A 78 8.31 -7.85 1.48
CA THR A 78 9.26 -6.81 1.91
C THR A 78 8.86 -5.43 1.38
N LYS A 79 8.53 -5.32 0.09
CA LYS A 79 8.07 -4.05 -0.51
C LYS A 79 6.73 -3.60 0.06
N ILE A 80 5.80 -4.54 0.27
CA ILE A 80 4.49 -4.23 0.84
C ILE A 80 4.65 -3.73 2.28
N GLU A 81 5.45 -4.38 3.12
CA GLU A 81 5.72 -3.93 4.48
C GLU A 81 6.38 -2.55 4.51
N ALA A 82 7.36 -2.30 3.64
CA ALA A 82 8.00 -0.99 3.54
C ALA A 82 6.99 0.12 3.18
N LEU A 83 6.06 -0.15 2.26
CA LEU A 83 4.95 0.76 1.96
C LEU A 83 4.06 0.98 3.18
N VAL A 84 3.70 -0.07 3.91
CA VAL A 84 2.85 0.05 5.10
C VAL A 84 3.52 0.95 6.14
N TYR A 85 4.77 0.68 6.52
CA TYR A 85 5.48 1.49 7.50
C TYR A 85 5.67 2.93 7.03
N LYS A 86 6.00 3.14 5.74
CA LYS A 86 6.08 4.48 5.12
C LYS A 86 4.81 5.30 5.37
N TRP A 87 3.64 4.70 5.28
CA TRP A 87 2.37 5.41 5.50
C TRP A 87 1.93 5.45 6.97
N LEU A 88 2.24 4.45 7.78
CA LEU A 88 2.01 4.50 9.23
C LEU A 88 2.79 5.66 9.88
N ASP A 89 4.03 5.90 9.45
CA ASP A 89 4.86 7.02 9.94
C ASP A 89 4.30 8.41 9.54
N ARG A 90 3.46 8.49 8.50
CA ARG A 90 2.90 9.75 7.99
C ARG A 90 1.49 10.03 8.51
N LEU A 91 0.73 8.99 8.84
CA LEU A 91 -0.65 9.11 9.30
C LEU A 91 -0.70 9.26 10.83
N PRO A 92 -1.82 9.75 11.39
CA PRO A 92 -1.98 9.82 12.83
C PRO A 92 -1.89 8.42 13.46
N ASP A 93 -0.89 8.21 14.33
CA ASP A 93 -0.75 6.98 15.11
C ASP A 93 -1.64 7.06 16.37
N PRO A 94 -2.52 6.09 16.63
CA PRO A 94 -3.29 6.03 17.87
C PRO A 94 -2.47 5.66 19.11
N PHE A 95 -1.24 5.17 18.95
CA PHE A 95 -0.33 4.78 20.03
C PHE A 95 0.69 5.88 20.30
N VAL A 96 1.00 6.10 21.58
CA VAL A 96 2.11 6.96 21.98
C VAL A 96 3.41 6.16 22.04
N ARG A 97 4.56 6.85 22.11
CA ARG A 97 5.88 6.21 22.17
C ARG A 97 5.97 5.18 23.29
N GLU A 98 5.39 5.48 24.45
CA GLU A 98 5.37 4.58 25.61
C GLU A 98 4.59 3.28 25.33
N ASP A 99 3.55 3.33 24.50
CA ASP A 99 2.79 2.14 24.08
C ASP A 99 3.65 1.26 23.15
N HIS A 100 4.36 1.87 22.19
CA HIS A 100 5.29 1.13 21.32
C HIS A 100 6.43 0.47 22.09
N GLU A 101 7.00 1.17 23.08
CA GLU A 101 8.02 0.65 24.01
C GLU A 101 7.47 -0.53 24.85
N ALA A 102 6.17 -0.51 25.18
CA ALA A 102 5.47 -1.61 25.83
C ALA A 102 5.07 -2.75 24.87
N GLY A 103 5.33 -2.61 23.57
CA GLY A 103 5.11 -3.65 22.56
C GLY A 103 3.78 -3.53 21.78
N TYR A 104 3.01 -2.45 21.97
CA TYR A 104 1.81 -2.19 21.17
C TYR A 104 2.20 -1.70 19.77
N ASN A 105 2.50 -2.65 18.88
CA ASN A 105 2.86 -2.40 17.49
C ASN A 105 1.92 -3.14 16.55
N TYR A 106 1.73 -2.59 15.35
CA TYR A 106 1.01 -3.30 14.30
C TYR A 106 1.78 -4.53 13.85
N ARG A 107 1.06 -5.66 13.70
CA ARG A 107 1.55 -6.85 13.03
C ARG A 107 0.88 -6.93 11.66
N ILE A 108 1.70 -7.01 10.62
CA ILE A 108 1.22 -7.06 9.25
C ILE A 108 0.86 -8.52 8.91
N SER A 109 -0.23 -8.69 8.17
CA SER A 109 -0.62 -9.96 7.55
C SER A 109 -1.04 -9.64 6.13
N ILE A 110 -0.40 -10.31 5.18
CA ILE A 110 -0.70 -10.20 3.76
C ILE A 110 -1.60 -11.38 3.38
N LEU A 111 -2.66 -11.10 2.62
CA LEU A 111 -3.68 -12.06 2.18
C LEU A 111 -3.53 -12.36 0.70
#